data_AF-A0A1M7YQT6-F1
#
_entry.id   AF-A0A1M7YQT6-F1
#
_cell.length_a   1.000
_cell.length_b   1.000
_cell.length_c   1.000
_cell.angle_alpha   90.00
_cell.angle_beta   90.00
_cell.angle_gamma   90.00
#
_symmetry.space_group_name_H-M   'P 1'
#
loop_
_entity.id
_entity.type
_entity.pdbx_description
1 polymer ?
#
loop_
_entity_poly.entity_id
_entity_poly.type
_entity_poly.pdbx_seq_one_letter_code
_entity_poly.pdbx_strand_id
1 'polypeptide(L)'
;MLSGQIFAADYCTDKPVDGIIYKIVNAGAKKLMAAESTAKKANVELQQNTGSDSQRFKLNQQSNGYWAIQASNTDYAATVKGGSKSNGATVQQKPYSSSSSQEWQLVQITSGTYKGTYKIVNEKSGMSLTVAGSTEGSDIYQNEDAGVSSQRWWLEPVTRTCGSDSGSSSGSDSGSSSSVDISSSAAAPTADAAKNAGANSEPQTNGKPSFIKSVDSDAKVVSTLAGLLDAIDDASAGDVIYIREGTYYSSDTIKIKNSGTSSKAIVLSAYPGDDRPVFDFSSMSENSSNRGFQVSADYWHIYGFDIKKAGDNGMYLTGSHNTIEFMKFYENSDTGLQIDKGAAYNFVKNSDSYYNADSSLENADGFAAKLKVGTGNYFYGCRAWNNLDDGFDGYLRDNGYTVTTTWEYSWMIRNGYQKNGTKGVGDGNGFKTGGSDGKDLAHNGLYINTISAGNTADGYDQNSNRGTVTIYNAVAYDNSRNFGLGDGSSRQLKKLTIKNSVSLDGDSSDKFGASSTSIKNNSWQNSISFSSSDFESVDVDDLLASRQSDGSLPVVEFFHLKKGSDLIDAGTDVGLDYNGSAPDLGSFESK
;
A
#
# COMPACT_ATOMS: atom_id res chain seq x y z
N MET A 1 -15.79 24.22 -10.09
CA MET A 1 -14.73 24.51 -11.09
C MET A 1 -13.40 24.39 -10.36
N LEU A 2 -12.74 23.25 -10.48
CA LEU A 2 -11.46 22.97 -9.82
C LEU A 2 -10.39 22.93 -10.90
N SER A 3 -9.47 23.90 -10.85
CA SER A 3 -8.22 23.89 -11.60
C SER A 3 -7.12 23.36 -10.68
N GLY A 4 -6.69 22.11 -10.90
CA GLY A 4 -5.49 21.55 -10.28
C GLY A 4 -4.23 21.97 -11.05
N GLN A 5 -3.16 22.28 -10.32
CA GLN A 5 -1.85 22.60 -10.88
C GLN A 5 -1.20 21.37 -11.55
N ILE A 6 -0.47 21.67 -12.62
CA ILE A 6 0.09 20.77 -13.62
C ILE A 6 1.47 20.27 -13.16
N PHE A 7 1.65 18.96 -13.00
CA PHE A 7 2.99 18.37 -12.78
C PHE A 7 3.78 18.37 -14.10
N ALA A 8 5.03 18.86 -14.04
CA ALA A 8 5.99 18.74 -15.14
C ALA A 8 6.37 17.26 -15.38
N ALA A 9 6.59 16.95 -16.65
CA ALA A 9 6.90 15.66 -17.23
C ALA A 9 8.34 15.17 -16.88
N ASP A 10 8.48 13.90 -16.46
CA ASP A 10 9.75 13.24 -16.09
C ASP A 10 10.56 12.71 -17.30
N TYR A 11 10.13 12.98 -18.55
CA TYR A 11 10.94 12.84 -19.77
C TYR A 11 11.71 11.50 -19.91
N CYS A 12 11.01 10.38 -19.73
CA CYS A 12 11.58 9.03 -19.78
C CYS A 12 12.28 8.68 -21.10
N THR A 13 13.49 8.13 -21.03
CA THR A 13 14.25 7.66 -22.19
C THR A 13 14.33 6.14 -22.31
N ASP A 14 13.64 5.39 -21.47
CA ASP A 14 13.66 3.93 -21.53
C ASP A 14 12.73 3.42 -22.63
N LYS A 15 12.95 2.18 -23.06
CA LYS A 15 12.03 1.49 -23.98
C LYS A 15 10.70 1.25 -23.29
N PRO A 16 9.56 1.41 -23.99
CA PRO A 16 8.26 1.05 -23.42
C PRO A 16 8.21 -0.45 -23.19
N VAL A 17 7.53 -0.86 -22.13
CA VAL A 17 7.37 -2.24 -21.74
C VAL A 17 5.92 -2.63 -21.90
N ASP A 18 5.72 -3.83 -22.46
CA ASP A 18 4.41 -4.39 -22.71
C ASP A 18 3.56 -4.47 -21.44
N GLY A 19 2.28 -4.16 -21.58
CA GLY A 19 1.30 -4.21 -20.50
C GLY A 19 1.34 -3.03 -19.53
N ILE A 20 2.28 -2.09 -19.67
CA ILE A 20 2.49 -1.00 -18.72
C ILE A 20 1.65 0.24 -19.07
N ILE A 21 1.24 0.95 -18.03
CA ILE A 21 0.46 2.19 -18.13
C ILE A 21 1.41 3.38 -18.23
N TYR A 22 1.16 4.25 -19.21
CA TYR A 22 1.95 5.43 -19.50
C TYR A 22 1.09 6.69 -19.52
N LYS A 23 1.69 7.79 -19.05
CA LYS A 23 1.36 9.14 -19.47
C LYS A 23 2.07 9.42 -20.80
N ILE A 24 1.32 9.89 -21.80
CA ILE A 24 1.87 10.21 -23.12
C ILE A 24 1.94 11.73 -23.26
N VAL A 25 3.13 12.32 -23.05
CA VAL A 25 3.32 13.78 -22.95
C VAL A 25 3.87 14.35 -24.26
N ASN A 26 3.23 15.36 -24.82
CA ASN A 26 3.76 16.06 -25.98
C ASN A 26 4.98 16.93 -25.61
N ALA A 27 6.09 16.78 -26.32
CA ALA A 27 7.34 17.49 -26.05
C ALA A 27 7.22 19.01 -26.31
N GLY A 28 6.39 19.43 -27.25
CA GLY A 28 6.16 20.84 -27.57
C GLY A 28 5.18 21.52 -26.63
N ALA A 29 4.01 20.91 -26.44
CA ALA A 29 2.93 21.49 -25.66
C ALA A 29 3.04 21.27 -24.14
N LYS A 30 3.89 20.31 -23.72
CA LYS A 30 4.08 19.89 -22.31
C LYS A 30 2.77 19.50 -21.62
N LYS A 31 1.89 18.84 -22.38
CA LYS A 31 0.55 18.39 -21.99
C LYS A 31 0.34 16.95 -22.44
N LEU A 32 -0.69 16.31 -21.91
CA LEU A 32 -0.95 14.88 -22.09
C LEU A 32 -1.93 14.62 -23.22
N MET A 33 -1.72 13.51 -23.91
CA MET A 33 -2.81 12.83 -24.62
C MET A 33 -3.90 12.44 -23.62
N ALA A 34 -5.17 12.59 -23.97
CA ALA A 34 -6.30 12.26 -23.12
C ALA A 34 -7.52 11.75 -23.91
N ALA A 35 -8.24 10.81 -23.32
CA ALA A 35 -9.48 10.21 -23.79
C ALA A 35 -10.61 10.53 -22.80
N GLU A 36 -10.95 11.81 -22.67
CA GLU A 36 -11.79 12.35 -21.57
C GLU A 36 -13.22 11.82 -21.55
N SER A 37 -13.84 11.65 -22.72
CA SER A 37 -15.17 11.06 -22.82
C SER A 37 -15.08 9.54 -22.85
N THR A 38 -15.96 8.81 -22.16
CA THR A 38 -16.03 7.35 -22.25
C THR A 38 -16.82 6.86 -23.48
N ALA A 39 -17.34 7.78 -24.30
CA ALA A 39 -18.16 7.43 -25.45
C ALA A 39 -17.31 6.82 -26.58
N LYS A 40 -17.83 5.75 -27.19
CA LYS A 40 -17.24 5.16 -28.40
C LYS A 40 -17.16 6.21 -29.52
N LYS A 41 -16.00 6.31 -30.16
CA LYS A 41 -15.63 7.30 -31.20
C LYS A 41 -15.50 8.74 -30.69
N ALA A 42 -15.43 8.95 -29.38
CA ALA A 42 -15.06 10.27 -28.86
C ALA A 42 -13.62 10.64 -29.24
N ASN A 43 -13.34 11.93 -29.21
CA ASN A 43 -12.03 12.45 -29.59
C ASN A 43 -10.94 12.00 -28.62
N VAL A 44 -9.71 11.88 -29.13
CA VAL A 44 -8.50 11.91 -28.31
C VAL A 44 -7.89 13.29 -28.48
N GLU A 45 -7.60 13.97 -27.38
CA GLU A 45 -7.24 15.38 -27.37
C GLU A 45 -6.12 15.66 -26.38
N LEU A 46 -5.53 16.84 -26.50
CA LEU A 46 -4.48 17.31 -25.61
C LEU A 46 -5.10 17.96 -24.37
N GLN A 47 -4.71 17.53 -23.18
CA GLN A 47 -5.21 18.07 -21.91
C GLN A 47 -4.08 18.35 -20.91
N GLN A 48 -4.36 19.24 -19.96
CA GLN A 48 -3.49 19.40 -18.79
C GLN A 48 -3.49 18.14 -17.97
N ASN A 49 -2.40 17.94 -17.23
CA ASN A 49 -2.35 16.88 -16.25
C ASN A 49 -3.32 17.16 -15.09
N THR A 50 -4.38 16.37 -15.04
CA THR A 50 -5.36 16.35 -13.95
C THR A 50 -5.20 15.11 -13.06
N GLY A 51 -4.35 14.16 -13.46
CA GLY A 51 -4.19 12.86 -12.80
C GLY A 51 -5.29 11.85 -13.12
N SER A 52 -6.28 12.20 -13.94
CA SER A 52 -7.41 11.35 -14.33
C SER A 52 -6.97 10.09 -15.10
N ASP A 53 -7.72 9.00 -14.96
CA ASP A 53 -7.50 7.76 -15.71
C ASP A 53 -7.75 7.92 -17.22
N SER A 54 -8.51 8.95 -17.62
CA SER A 54 -8.63 9.35 -19.04
C SER A 54 -7.31 9.82 -19.66
N GLN A 55 -6.29 10.12 -18.85
CA GLN A 55 -4.98 10.62 -19.28
C GLN A 55 -3.89 9.56 -19.17
N ARG A 56 -4.28 8.31 -18.90
CA ARG A 56 -3.41 7.15 -18.71
C ARG A 56 -3.71 6.12 -19.80
N PHE A 57 -2.65 5.56 -20.38
CA PHE A 57 -2.78 4.62 -21.49
C PHE A 57 -1.95 3.37 -21.24
N LYS A 58 -2.59 2.21 -21.25
CA LYS A 58 -1.92 0.92 -21.32
C LYS A 58 -1.32 0.74 -22.71
N LEU A 59 -0.01 0.50 -22.78
CA LEU A 59 0.70 0.19 -24.00
C LEU A 59 0.88 -1.33 -24.10
N ASN A 60 0.13 -1.96 -25.00
CA ASN A 60 0.20 -3.41 -25.22
C ASN A 60 0.92 -3.71 -26.53
N GLN A 61 2.06 -4.39 -26.48
CA GLN A 61 2.78 -4.85 -27.65
C GLN A 61 2.08 -6.08 -28.24
N GLN A 62 1.79 -6.00 -29.53
CA GLN A 62 1.14 -7.05 -30.29
C GLN A 62 2.19 -8.00 -30.86
N SER A 63 1.79 -9.21 -31.22
CA SER A 63 2.68 -10.24 -31.76
C SER A 63 3.37 -9.85 -33.09
N ASN A 64 2.84 -8.85 -33.80
CA ASN A 64 3.42 -8.27 -35.00
C ASN A 64 4.45 -7.15 -34.72
N GLY A 65 4.72 -6.85 -33.45
CA GLY A 65 5.68 -5.83 -32.99
C GLY A 65 5.14 -4.40 -32.87
N TYR A 66 3.89 -4.15 -33.27
CA TYR A 66 3.21 -2.86 -33.08
C TYR A 66 2.54 -2.78 -31.70
N TRP A 67 2.07 -1.60 -31.33
CA TRP A 67 1.51 -1.30 -30.01
C TRP A 67 0.06 -0.85 -30.13
N ALA A 68 -0.80 -1.41 -29.28
CA ALA A 68 -2.11 -0.84 -28.98
C ALA A 68 -1.95 0.18 -27.84
N ILE A 69 -2.47 1.40 -28.05
CA ILE A 69 -2.48 2.47 -27.06
C ILE A 69 -3.91 2.57 -26.51
N GLN A 70 -4.17 1.99 -25.34
CA GLN A 70 -5.52 1.84 -24.80
C GLN A 70 -5.74 2.70 -23.57
N ALA A 71 -6.78 3.53 -23.56
CA ALA A 71 -7.10 4.40 -22.43
C ALA A 71 -7.53 3.58 -21.20
N SER A 72 -6.92 3.84 -20.05
CA SER A 72 -7.14 3.05 -18.83
C SER A 72 -8.56 3.15 -18.26
N ASN A 73 -9.32 4.17 -18.62
CA ASN A 73 -10.71 4.36 -18.17
C ASN A 73 -11.75 3.58 -19.00
N THR A 74 -11.38 3.03 -20.17
CA THR A 74 -12.33 2.41 -21.11
C THR A 74 -11.79 1.18 -21.85
N ASP A 75 -10.50 0.91 -21.76
CA ASP A 75 -9.74 -0.03 -22.61
C ASP A 75 -9.85 0.25 -24.12
N TYR A 76 -10.36 1.41 -24.52
CA TYR A 76 -10.50 1.78 -25.91
C TYR A 76 -9.16 2.23 -26.49
N ALA A 77 -8.85 1.75 -27.69
CA ALA A 77 -7.64 2.06 -28.41
C ALA A 77 -7.73 3.42 -29.13
N ALA A 78 -6.63 4.17 -29.09
CA ALA A 78 -6.39 5.31 -29.95
C ALA A 78 -6.44 4.86 -31.42
N THR A 79 -7.45 5.34 -32.14
CA THR A 79 -7.84 4.86 -33.47
C THR A 79 -7.87 6.00 -34.47
N VAL A 80 -7.12 5.90 -35.56
CA VAL A 80 -7.25 6.84 -36.70
C VAL A 80 -8.67 6.72 -37.28
N LYS A 81 -9.40 7.84 -37.31
CA LYS A 81 -10.80 7.87 -37.75
C LYS A 81 -10.92 7.36 -39.18
N GLY A 82 -11.79 6.35 -39.36
CA GLY A 82 -12.00 5.67 -40.65
C GLY A 82 -10.79 4.86 -41.15
N GLY A 83 -9.71 4.77 -40.37
CA GLY A 83 -8.42 4.25 -40.84
C GLY A 83 -7.93 4.99 -42.07
N SER A 84 -8.11 6.32 -42.08
CA SER A 84 -7.65 7.22 -43.14
C SER A 84 -6.12 7.17 -43.27
N LYS A 85 -5.61 7.43 -44.48
CA LYS A 85 -4.18 7.62 -44.74
C LYS A 85 -3.81 9.06 -45.07
N SER A 86 -4.73 10.00 -44.84
CA SER A 86 -4.52 11.41 -45.15
C SER A 86 -4.03 12.18 -43.92
N ASN A 87 -3.24 13.22 -44.20
CA ASN A 87 -2.88 14.26 -43.24
C ASN A 87 -4.15 14.91 -42.65
N GLY A 88 -4.13 15.22 -41.36
CA GLY A 88 -5.27 15.84 -40.68
C GLY A 88 -6.34 14.86 -40.18
N ALA A 89 -6.15 13.55 -40.35
CA ALA A 89 -7.13 12.58 -39.85
C ALA A 89 -7.05 12.46 -38.32
N THR A 90 -8.12 12.89 -37.66
CA THR A 90 -8.30 12.83 -36.20
C THR A 90 -8.16 11.41 -35.64
N VAL A 91 -7.61 11.32 -34.43
CA VAL A 91 -7.56 10.11 -33.61
C VAL A 91 -8.73 10.12 -32.63
N GLN A 92 -9.50 9.03 -32.62
CA GLN A 92 -10.66 8.83 -31.74
C GLN A 92 -10.47 7.54 -30.95
N GLN A 93 -11.21 7.37 -29.86
CA GLN A 93 -11.17 6.12 -29.08
C GLN A 93 -12.23 5.12 -29.56
N LYS A 94 -11.87 3.83 -29.66
CA LYS A 94 -12.80 2.73 -29.97
C LYS A 94 -12.38 1.44 -29.25
N PRO A 95 -13.31 0.49 -29.01
CA PRO A 95 -12.93 -0.87 -28.63
C PRO A 95 -11.81 -1.40 -29.53
N TYR A 96 -10.79 -1.98 -28.90
CA TYR A 96 -9.66 -2.56 -29.61
C TYR A 96 -10.12 -3.77 -30.44
N SER A 97 -9.63 -3.87 -31.67
CA SER A 97 -10.03 -4.91 -32.62
C SER A 97 -8.89 -5.36 -33.54
N SER A 98 -7.63 -5.17 -33.11
CA SER A 98 -6.42 -5.44 -33.91
C SER A 98 -6.43 -4.87 -35.33
N SER A 99 -7.18 -3.79 -35.53
CA SER A 99 -7.23 -3.09 -36.82
C SER A 99 -5.95 -2.28 -36.99
N SER A 100 -5.37 -2.28 -38.18
CA SER A 100 -4.20 -1.45 -38.52
C SER A 100 -4.33 0.04 -38.21
N SER A 101 -5.56 0.54 -38.13
CA SER A 101 -5.87 1.91 -37.69
C SER A 101 -5.72 2.16 -36.18
N GLN A 102 -5.47 1.12 -35.38
CA GLN A 102 -5.34 1.11 -33.92
C GLN A 102 -3.95 0.68 -33.45
N GLU A 103 -3.09 0.28 -34.38
CA GLU A 103 -1.76 -0.23 -34.11
C GLU A 103 -0.72 0.83 -34.43
N TRP A 104 0.25 0.98 -33.53
CA TRP A 104 1.20 2.07 -33.53
C TRP A 104 2.63 1.56 -33.35
N GLN A 105 3.55 2.05 -34.17
CA GLN A 105 4.98 1.84 -33.99
C GLN A 105 5.52 2.93 -33.05
N LEU A 106 6.25 2.52 -32.02
CA LEU A 106 6.94 3.44 -31.10
C LEU A 106 8.42 3.51 -31.52
N VAL A 107 8.82 4.64 -32.12
CA VAL A 107 10.19 4.84 -32.64
C VAL A 107 10.89 5.88 -31.79
N GLN A 108 11.89 5.46 -31.01
CA GLN A 108 12.66 6.37 -30.17
C GLN A 108 13.60 7.24 -31.00
N ILE A 109 13.65 8.54 -30.69
CA ILE A 109 14.58 9.50 -31.23
C ILE A 109 15.90 9.39 -30.47
N THR A 110 16.97 8.98 -31.13
CA THR A 110 18.26 8.68 -30.49
C THR A 110 19.29 9.82 -30.57
N SER A 111 19.00 10.89 -31.30
CA SER A 111 19.89 12.05 -31.49
C SER A 111 19.11 13.35 -31.78
N GLY A 112 19.80 14.49 -31.68
CA GLY A 112 19.21 15.82 -31.93
C GLY A 112 18.35 16.37 -30.80
N THR A 113 17.64 17.47 -31.07
CA THR A 113 16.90 18.29 -30.09
C THR A 113 15.86 17.52 -29.27
N TYR A 114 15.30 16.45 -29.83
CA TYR A 114 14.26 15.63 -29.18
C TYR A 114 14.75 14.23 -28.80
N LYS A 115 16.07 14.06 -28.59
CA LYS A 115 16.65 12.80 -28.12
C LYS A 115 15.91 12.31 -26.86
N GLY A 116 15.52 11.04 -26.86
CA GLY A 116 14.77 10.40 -25.79
C GLY A 116 13.27 10.26 -26.05
N THR A 117 12.68 11.21 -26.78
CA THR A 117 11.26 11.17 -27.16
C THR A 117 10.96 10.06 -28.16
N TYR A 118 9.67 9.75 -28.32
CA TYR A 118 9.14 8.84 -29.31
C TYR A 118 8.39 9.58 -30.41
N LYS A 119 8.55 9.08 -31.63
CA LYS A 119 7.57 9.21 -32.71
C LYS A 119 6.62 8.02 -32.63
N ILE A 120 5.32 8.28 -32.60
CA ILE A 120 4.26 7.28 -32.52
C ILE A 120 3.60 7.21 -33.91
N VAL A 121 3.80 6.11 -34.65
CA VAL A 121 3.45 6.00 -36.07
C VAL A 121 2.31 5.03 -36.28
N ASN A 122 1.23 5.41 -36.94
CA ASN A 122 0.15 4.45 -37.21
C ASN A 122 0.59 3.42 -38.26
N GLU A 123 0.32 2.14 -38.01
CA GLU A 123 0.68 1.02 -38.89
C GLU A 123 0.07 1.16 -40.29
N LYS A 124 -1.21 1.52 -40.37
CA LYS A 124 -1.94 1.60 -41.65
C LYS A 124 -1.46 2.73 -42.57
N SER A 125 -1.16 3.90 -41.99
CA SER A 125 -0.87 5.14 -42.74
C SER A 125 0.61 5.47 -42.83
N GLY A 126 1.44 5.00 -41.88
CA GLY A 126 2.83 5.43 -41.73
C GLY A 126 2.98 6.86 -41.20
N MET A 127 1.89 7.51 -40.78
CA MET A 127 1.87 8.90 -40.30
C MET A 127 2.04 8.98 -38.79
N SER A 128 2.57 10.11 -38.30
CA SER A 128 2.86 10.32 -36.88
C SER A 128 1.68 10.93 -36.14
N LEU A 129 1.48 10.49 -34.90
CA LEU A 129 0.61 11.13 -33.93
C LEU A 129 1.09 12.57 -33.70
N THR A 130 0.20 13.52 -33.98
CA THR A 130 0.49 14.95 -34.05
C THR A 130 -0.56 15.70 -33.24
N VAL A 131 -0.13 16.70 -32.48
CA VAL A 131 -1.08 17.62 -31.83
C VAL A 131 -1.27 18.90 -32.65
N ALA A 132 -2.51 19.36 -32.75
CA ALA A 132 -2.90 20.51 -33.58
C ALA A 132 -2.46 21.87 -33.01
N GLY A 133 -2.27 21.93 -31.70
CA GLY A 133 -1.91 23.15 -30.97
C GLY A 133 -1.40 22.85 -29.58
N SER A 134 -1.10 23.89 -28.81
CA SER A 134 -0.57 23.78 -27.45
C SER A 134 -1.61 24.02 -26.36
N THR A 135 -2.86 24.30 -26.70
CA THR A 135 -3.96 24.57 -25.75
C THR A 135 -4.70 23.29 -25.39
N GLU A 136 -5.36 23.29 -24.23
CA GLU A 136 -6.30 22.23 -23.83
C GLU A 136 -7.41 22.05 -24.88
N GLY A 137 -7.82 20.80 -25.10
CA GLY A 137 -8.77 20.41 -26.14
C GLY A 137 -8.21 20.46 -27.57
N SER A 138 -6.90 20.71 -27.76
CA SER A 138 -6.30 20.63 -29.09
C SER A 138 -6.42 19.22 -29.64
N ASP A 139 -6.83 19.09 -30.90
CA ASP A 139 -7.02 17.80 -31.54
C ASP A 139 -5.71 17.01 -31.60
N ILE A 140 -5.80 15.70 -31.39
CA ILE A 140 -4.74 14.74 -31.70
C ILE A 140 -5.12 14.00 -32.97
N TYR A 141 -4.28 14.15 -33.99
CA TYR A 141 -4.51 13.66 -35.34
C TYR A 141 -3.24 13.03 -35.89
N GLN A 142 -3.29 12.48 -37.11
CA GLN A 142 -2.08 12.01 -37.79
C GLN A 142 -1.64 12.97 -38.91
N ASN A 143 -0.33 13.11 -39.08
CA ASN A 143 0.27 13.88 -40.16
C ASN A 143 1.60 13.23 -40.59
N GLU A 144 2.09 13.57 -41.78
CA GLU A 144 3.47 13.30 -42.16
C GLU A 144 4.44 13.85 -41.09
N ASP A 145 5.48 13.07 -40.78
CA ASP A 145 6.48 13.45 -39.77
C ASP A 145 7.38 14.57 -40.30
N ALA A 146 7.20 15.77 -39.75
CA ALA A 146 7.95 16.96 -40.11
C ALA A 146 9.14 17.22 -39.18
N GLY A 147 9.44 16.33 -38.22
CA GLY A 147 10.61 16.52 -37.35
C GLY A 147 10.38 17.46 -36.15
N VAL A 148 9.14 17.89 -35.91
CA VAL A 148 8.82 19.00 -35.00
C VAL A 148 8.30 18.54 -33.63
N SER A 149 8.37 19.42 -32.63
CA SER A 149 7.99 19.11 -31.24
C SER A 149 6.54 18.65 -31.05
N SER A 150 5.61 19.05 -31.92
CA SER A 150 4.20 18.61 -31.87
C SER A 150 4.02 17.13 -32.22
N GLN A 151 5.06 16.47 -32.72
CA GLN A 151 5.08 15.05 -33.12
C GLN A 151 6.07 14.22 -32.31
N ARG A 152 6.50 14.74 -31.15
CA ARG A 152 7.45 14.11 -30.26
C ARG A 152 6.80 13.90 -28.91
N TRP A 153 6.88 12.68 -28.41
CA TRP A 153 6.12 12.26 -27.24
C TRP A 153 7.03 11.59 -26.22
N TRP A 154 6.93 12.00 -24.98
CA TRP A 154 7.51 11.26 -23.87
C TRP A 154 6.52 10.19 -23.44
N LEU A 155 7.02 8.98 -23.24
CA LEU A 155 6.26 7.86 -22.70
C LEU A 155 6.69 7.69 -21.26
N GLU A 156 5.93 8.28 -20.34
CA GLU A 156 6.25 8.27 -18.93
C GLU A 156 5.50 7.14 -18.23
N PRO A 157 6.19 6.09 -17.78
CA PRO A 157 5.53 5.01 -17.06
C PRO A 157 4.90 5.55 -15.77
N VAL A 158 3.69 5.06 -15.47
CA VAL A 158 2.96 5.37 -14.24
C VAL A 158 3.35 4.43 -13.11
N THR A 159 3.82 3.22 -13.42
CA THR A 159 4.04 2.15 -12.43
C THR A 159 5.53 1.80 -12.24
N ARG A 160 6.46 2.65 -12.70
CA ARG A 160 7.91 2.48 -12.51
C ARG A 160 8.68 3.77 -12.78
N THR A 161 9.92 3.84 -12.29
CA THR A 161 10.88 4.91 -12.56
C THR A 161 11.72 4.62 -13.82
N CYS A 162 12.22 5.69 -14.45
CA CYS A 162 13.07 5.62 -15.65
C CYS A 162 14.56 5.50 -15.26
N GLY A 163 15.32 4.68 -15.97
CA GLY A 163 16.78 4.52 -15.84
C GLY A 163 17.26 3.29 -15.07
N SER A 164 16.42 2.27 -14.87
CA SER A 164 16.74 1.09 -14.05
C SER A 164 17.72 0.08 -14.68
N ASP A 165 18.20 0.31 -15.91
CA ASP A 165 19.19 -0.56 -16.56
C ASP A 165 20.61 0.02 -16.47
N SER A 166 21.47 -0.57 -15.65
CA SER A 166 22.92 -0.43 -15.79
C SER A 166 23.61 -1.79 -15.75
N GLY A 167 23.75 -2.38 -16.94
CA GLY A 167 24.71 -3.43 -17.18
C GLY A 167 26.14 -2.91 -17.07
N SER A 168 26.96 -3.61 -16.29
CA SER A 168 28.42 -3.64 -16.47
C SER A 168 28.94 -5.04 -16.16
N SER A 169 29.42 -5.71 -17.21
CA SER A 169 29.99 -7.05 -17.17
C SER A 169 31.50 -7.01 -16.95
N SER A 170 32.01 -7.83 -16.03
CA SER A 170 33.35 -8.43 -16.16
C SER A 170 33.50 -9.72 -15.34
N GLY A 171 33.64 -10.85 -16.05
CA GLY A 171 34.58 -11.93 -15.72
C GLY A 171 34.10 -13.14 -14.91
N SER A 172 33.62 -14.17 -15.62
CA SER A 172 33.86 -15.64 -15.45
C SER A 172 33.86 -16.27 -14.04
N ASP A 173 32.93 -17.20 -13.77
CA ASP A 173 33.11 -18.64 -14.01
C ASP A 173 31.77 -19.40 -13.79
N SER A 174 31.70 -20.60 -14.36
CA SER A 174 30.53 -21.46 -14.55
C SER A 174 29.83 -21.95 -13.28
N GLY A 175 28.49 -21.90 -13.29
CA GLY A 175 27.63 -22.60 -12.36
C GLY A 175 26.16 -22.47 -12.77
N SER A 176 25.59 -23.56 -13.27
CA SER A 176 24.17 -23.67 -13.60
C SER A 176 23.31 -23.50 -12.34
N SER A 177 22.58 -22.41 -12.22
CA SER A 177 21.32 -22.36 -11.46
C SER A 177 20.38 -21.34 -12.10
N SER A 178 19.20 -21.80 -12.45
CA SER A 178 18.03 -21.00 -12.81
C SER A 178 17.73 -19.99 -11.70
N SER A 179 18.06 -18.72 -11.92
CA SER A 179 17.62 -17.62 -11.06
C SER A 179 16.21 -17.24 -11.48
N VAL A 180 15.25 -17.67 -10.67
CA VAL A 180 13.84 -17.29 -10.73
C VAL A 180 13.74 -15.80 -10.42
N ASP A 181 13.05 -15.07 -11.30
CA ASP A 181 12.82 -13.63 -11.22
C ASP A 181 11.74 -13.35 -10.17
N ILE A 182 12.10 -13.40 -8.88
CA ILE A 182 11.19 -13.10 -7.79
C ILE A 182 11.12 -11.57 -7.58
N SER A 183 10.27 -10.94 -8.37
CA SER A 183 9.72 -9.62 -8.04
C SER A 183 8.40 -9.85 -7.28
N SER A 184 8.41 -9.62 -5.98
CA SER A 184 7.26 -9.77 -5.07
C SER A 184 6.02 -9.02 -5.57
N SER A 185 4.93 -9.76 -5.62
CA SER A 185 3.57 -9.27 -5.76
C SER A 185 3.08 -8.71 -4.41
N ALA A 186 3.41 -7.45 -4.13
CA ALA A 186 2.52 -6.64 -3.28
C ALA A 186 1.40 -6.15 -4.20
N ALA A 187 0.28 -6.88 -4.24
CA ALA A 187 -0.91 -6.41 -4.94
C ALA A 187 -1.38 -5.06 -4.37
N ALA A 188 -2.05 -4.25 -5.18
CA ALA A 188 -2.56 -2.93 -4.78
C ALA A 188 -3.86 -3.07 -3.95
N PRO A 189 -4.16 -2.13 -3.03
CA PRO A 189 -5.32 -2.23 -2.15
C PRO A 189 -6.68 -2.03 -2.80
N THR A 190 -7.74 -2.45 -2.09
CA THR A 190 -9.11 -1.97 -2.32
C THR A 190 -9.18 -0.44 -2.27
N ALA A 191 -9.36 0.15 -3.45
CA ALA A 191 -8.74 1.40 -3.85
C ALA A 191 -9.44 2.71 -3.45
N ASP A 192 -10.35 2.74 -2.46
CA ASP A 192 -11.03 3.99 -2.10
C ASP A 192 -10.52 4.60 -0.78
N ALA A 193 -10.30 3.82 0.28
CA ALA A 193 -9.82 4.36 1.56
C ALA A 193 -8.31 4.68 1.53
N ALA A 194 -7.48 3.78 0.99
CA ALA A 194 -6.03 4.01 0.83
C ALA A 194 -5.70 5.13 -0.17
N LYS A 195 -6.52 5.29 -1.23
CA LYS A 195 -6.39 6.35 -2.24
C LYS A 195 -6.81 7.72 -1.69
N ASN A 196 -7.81 7.76 -0.80
CA ASN A 196 -8.24 8.98 -0.10
C ASN A 196 -7.32 9.39 1.06
N ALA A 197 -6.55 8.45 1.62
CA ALA A 197 -5.63 8.69 2.73
C ALA A 197 -4.16 8.92 2.32
N GLY A 198 -3.89 9.19 1.03
CA GLY A 198 -2.55 9.55 0.58
C GLY A 198 -1.53 8.42 0.65
N ALA A 199 -1.96 7.15 0.57
CA ALA A 199 -1.05 6.02 0.49
C ALA A 199 -0.05 6.24 -0.67
N ASN A 200 1.26 6.29 -0.38
CA ASN A 200 2.34 6.02 -1.37
C ASN A 200 1.91 4.90 -2.33
N SER A 201 1.42 5.29 -3.49
CA SER A 201 1.27 4.46 -4.68
C SER A 201 2.54 4.53 -5.54
N GLU A 202 3.52 5.29 -5.06
CA GLU A 202 4.78 5.57 -5.72
C GLU A 202 5.93 5.32 -4.73
N PRO A 203 7.04 4.69 -5.14
CA PRO A 203 8.25 4.56 -4.34
C PRO A 203 8.84 5.93 -3.99
N GLN A 204 9.89 5.98 -3.15
CA GLN A 204 10.59 7.24 -2.87
C GLN A 204 10.94 7.93 -4.19
N THR A 205 10.57 9.21 -4.32
CA THR A 205 10.97 10.02 -5.47
C THR A 205 12.26 10.75 -5.11
N ASN A 206 13.38 10.38 -5.74
CA ASN A 206 14.70 10.99 -5.47
C ASN A 206 15.09 10.99 -3.97
N GLY A 207 14.85 9.88 -3.26
CA GLY A 207 15.16 9.74 -1.83
C GLY A 207 14.17 10.42 -0.88
N LYS A 208 12.99 10.82 -1.38
CA LYS A 208 11.95 11.49 -0.59
C LYS A 208 10.67 10.66 -0.50
N PRO A 209 9.91 10.77 0.61
CA PRO A 209 8.57 10.18 0.71
C PRO A 209 7.66 10.68 -0.42
N SER A 210 6.74 9.86 -0.95
CA SER A 210 6.02 10.22 -2.19
C SER A 210 5.08 11.44 -2.02
N PHE A 211 4.64 11.74 -0.80
CA PHE A 211 3.89 12.95 -0.45
C PHE A 211 4.79 14.19 -0.27
N ILE A 212 6.11 14.02 -0.11
CA ILE A 212 7.11 15.10 -0.08
C ILE A 212 7.96 15.04 -1.35
N LYS A 213 7.44 15.61 -2.44
CA LYS A 213 8.14 15.60 -3.76
C LYS A 213 9.35 16.53 -3.79
N SER A 214 9.31 17.61 -3.02
CA SER A 214 10.41 18.55 -2.82
C SER A 214 10.51 18.89 -1.34
N VAL A 215 11.72 19.24 -0.88
CA VAL A 215 11.86 19.82 0.47
C VAL A 215 11.11 21.15 0.42
N ASP A 216 10.15 21.32 1.32
CA ASP A 216 9.44 22.58 1.47
C ASP A 216 10.41 23.64 2.03
N SER A 217 10.61 24.72 1.29
CA SER A 217 11.52 25.80 1.67
C SER A 217 11.01 26.63 2.85
N ASP A 218 9.70 26.59 3.10
CA ASP A 218 9.04 27.32 4.19
C ASP A 218 8.88 26.42 5.44
N ALA A 219 9.29 25.15 5.35
CA ALA A 219 9.21 24.22 6.47
C ALA A 219 10.10 24.62 7.65
N LYS A 220 9.60 24.35 8.86
CA LYS A 220 10.39 24.44 10.08
C LYS A 220 11.30 23.21 10.18
N VAL A 221 12.61 23.42 10.08
CA VAL A 221 13.60 22.35 10.27
C VAL A 221 14.13 22.37 11.70
N VAL A 222 14.06 21.24 12.40
CA VAL A 222 14.48 21.09 13.80
C VAL A 222 15.53 20.00 13.96
N SER A 223 16.51 20.25 14.83
CA SER A 223 17.61 19.32 15.12
C SER A 223 17.85 19.12 16.63
N THR A 224 16.93 19.60 17.47
CA THR A 224 16.96 19.45 18.92
C THR A 224 15.56 19.15 19.44
N LEU A 225 15.46 18.47 20.59
CA LEU A 225 14.16 18.17 21.21
C LEU A 225 13.41 19.47 21.57
N ALA A 226 14.09 20.46 22.16
CA ALA A 226 13.46 21.73 22.50
C ALA A 226 12.88 22.43 21.25
N GLY A 227 13.64 22.50 20.15
CA GLY A 227 13.15 23.11 18.92
C GLY A 227 11.98 22.34 18.27
N LEU A 228 11.95 21.02 18.42
CA LEU A 228 10.81 20.21 18.00
C LEU A 228 9.56 20.50 18.82
N LEU A 229 9.69 20.55 20.16
CA LEU A 229 8.56 20.85 21.05
C LEU A 229 7.97 22.22 20.74
N ASP A 230 8.82 23.24 20.58
CA ASP A 230 8.39 24.58 20.17
C ASP A 230 7.67 24.54 18.80
N ALA A 231 8.22 23.82 17.82
CA ALA A 231 7.61 23.69 16.50
C ALA A 231 6.24 23.00 16.53
N ILE A 232 6.07 21.97 17.36
CA ILE A 232 4.79 21.28 17.54
C ILE A 232 3.76 22.20 18.22
N ASP A 233 4.17 22.93 19.26
CA ASP A 233 3.28 23.82 20.01
C ASP A 233 2.85 25.05 19.18
N ASP A 234 3.67 25.50 18.24
CA ASP A 234 3.38 26.61 17.33
C ASP A 234 2.63 26.18 16.05
N ALA A 235 2.56 24.87 15.76
CA ALA A 235 2.07 24.36 14.49
C ALA A 235 0.62 24.76 14.19
N SER A 236 0.41 25.23 12.96
CA SER A 236 -0.87 25.62 12.39
C SER A 236 -1.20 24.81 11.13
N ALA A 237 -2.48 24.75 10.76
CA ALA A 237 -2.94 23.94 9.63
C ALA A 237 -2.19 24.24 8.31
N GLY A 238 -1.50 23.22 7.79
CA GLY A 238 -0.70 23.29 6.56
C GLY A 238 0.80 23.42 6.81
N ASP A 239 1.25 23.60 8.05
CA ASP A 239 2.66 23.69 8.38
C ASP A 239 3.38 22.36 8.15
N VAL A 240 4.66 22.47 7.80
CA VAL A 240 5.58 21.34 7.62
C VAL A 240 6.73 21.48 8.61
N ILE A 241 6.94 20.44 9.40
CA ILE A 241 8.02 20.32 10.37
C ILE A 241 8.92 19.15 9.95
N TYR A 242 10.19 19.45 9.64
CA TYR A 242 11.19 18.44 9.36
C TYR A 242 12.11 18.20 10.54
N ILE A 243 12.28 16.93 10.92
CA ILE A 243 13.16 16.47 11.97
C ILE A 243 14.45 15.96 11.33
N ARG A 244 15.60 16.54 11.69
CA ARG A 244 16.90 16.02 11.27
C ARG A 244 17.19 14.65 11.86
N GLU A 245 18.02 13.87 11.20
CA GLU A 245 18.57 12.63 11.76
C GLU A 245 19.19 12.84 13.15
N GLY A 246 19.17 11.78 13.96
CA GLY A 246 19.77 11.77 15.29
C GLY A 246 18.88 11.14 16.35
N THR A 247 19.41 11.03 17.56
CA THR A 247 18.69 10.51 18.72
C THR A 247 18.23 11.65 19.63
N TYR A 248 16.93 11.67 19.89
CA TYR A 248 16.24 12.65 20.72
C TYR A 248 15.83 11.97 22.02
N TYR A 249 16.53 12.29 23.11
CA TYR A 249 16.24 11.73 24.42
C TYR A 249 15.18 12.55 25.13
N SER A 250 14.10 11.92 25.59
CA SER A 250 13.04 12.58 26.36
C SER A 250 12.66 11.77 27.60
N SER A 251 12.53 12.46 28.74
CA SER A 251 11.92 11.93 29.96
C SER A 251 10.42 12.24 30.05
N ASP A 252 9.90 13.06 29.14
CA ASP A 252 8.53 13.57 29.16
C ASP A 252 7.76 13.20 27.90
N THR A 253 6.45 13.02 28.03
CA THR A 253 5.55 12.76 26.90
C THR A 253 5.52 13.93 25.93
N ILE A 254 5.77 13.65 24.65
CA ILE A 254 5.63 14.63 23.57
C ILE A 254 4.14 14.73 23.20
N LYS A 255 3.55 15.91 23.32
CA LYS A 255 2.11 16.12 23.14
C LYS A 255 1.84 16.88 21.84
N ILE A 256 0.97 16.34 21.01
CA ILE A 256 0.49 16.99 19.78
C ILE A 256 -0.99 17.33 19.96
N LYS A 257 -1.32 18.62 20.04
CA LYS A 257 -2.65 19.11 20.40
C LYS A 257 -3.31 20.00 19.35
N ASN A 258 -2.54 20.80 18.62
CA ASN A 258 -3.07 21.67 17.57
C ASN A 258 -3.42 20.83 16.36
N SER A 259 -4.56 21.09 15.73
CA SER A 259 -5.05 20.29 14.60
C SER A 259 -4.82 20.99 13.27
N GLY A 260 -4.59 20.19 12.23
CA GLY A 260 -4.73 20.64 10.86
C GLY A 260 -6.19 20.77 10.44
N THR A 261 -6.41 20.77 9.13
CA THR A 261 -7.75 20.62 8.54
C THR A 261 -7.70 19.59 7.42
N SER A 262 -8.86 19.09 6.99
CA SER A 262 -8.96 18.18 5.84
C SER A 262 -8.32 18.71 4.55
N SER A 263 -8.22 20.04 4.39
CA SER A 263 -7.57 20.68 3.24
C SER A 263 -6.11 21.09 3.47
N LYS A 264 -5.67 21.08 4.74
CA LYS A 264 -4.36 21.58 5.18
C LYS A 264 -3.91 20.78 6.40
N ALA A 265 -3.53 19.53 6.18
CA ALA A 265 -2.94 18.71 7.23
C ALA A 265 -1.60 19.29 7.68
N ILE A 266 -1.23 19.07 8.93
CA ILE A 266 0.10 19.42 9.45
C ILE A 266 1.04 18.24 9.19
N VAL A 267 2.23 18.48 8.68
CA VAL A 267 3.21 17.43 8.40
C VAL A 267 4.32 17.46 9.45
N LEU A 268 4.56 16.32 10.10
CA LEU A 268 5.72 16.08 10.94
C LEU A 268 6.51 14.91 10.34
N SER A 269 7.68 15.19 9.76
CA SER A 269 8.38 14.21 8.95
C SER A 269 9.88 14.20 9.27
N ALA A 270 10.52 13.03 9.17
CA ALA A 270 11.96 12.98 8.99
C ALA A 270 12.39 13.86 7.80
N TYR A 271 13.51 14.55 7.92
CA TYR A 271 14.01 15.39 6.83
C TYR A 271 14.30 14.51 5.60
N PRO A 272 13.82 14.86 4.39
CA PRO A 272 14.01 14.01 3.23
C PRO A 272 15.49 13.78 2.89
N GLY A 273 15.90 12.51 2.83
CA GLY A 273 17.27 12.09 2.55
C GLY A 273 18.16 11.89 3.78
N ASP A 274 17.71 12.29 4.98
CA ASP A 274 18.39 12.01 6.25
C ASP A 274 18.09 10.57 6.71
N ASP A 275 18.96 10.03 7.58
CA ASP A 275 18.63 8.81 8.33
C ASP A 275 17.44 9.04 9.28
N ARG A 276 16.76 7.95 9.66
CA ARG A 276 15.56 8.00 10.49
C ARG A 276 15.87 8.59 11.88
N PRO A 277 15.21 9.67 12.32
CA PRO A 277 15.30 10.16 13.69
C PRO A 277 14.81 9.11 14.69
N VAL A 278 15.43 9.04 15.87
CA VAL A 278 15.05 8.12 16.95
C VAL A 278 14.67 8.90 18.19
N PHE A 279 13.42 8.75 18.66
CA PHE A 279 12.98 9.23 19.96
C PHE A 279 13.18 8.13 21.00
N ASP A 280 14.15 8.33 21.89
CA ASP A 280 14.51 7.37 22.93
C ASP A 280 13.98 7.86 24.28
N PHE A 281 12.99 7.15 24.80
CA PHE A 281 12.33 7.43 26.06
C PHE A 281 12.87 6.60 27.23
N SER A 282 14.04 5.97 27.10
CA SER A 282 14.62 5.06 28.12
C SER A 282 14.80 5.65 29.52
N SER A 283 14.69 6.97 29.69
CA SER A 283 14.64 7.62 31.00
C SER A 283 13.26 7.59 31.68
N MET A 284 12.20 7.21 30.98
CA MET A 284 10.87 7.02 31.55
C MET A 284 10.81 5.73 32.36
N SER A 285 10.26 5.82 33.57
CA SER A 285 9.81 4.62 34.30
C SER A 285 8.51 4.10 33.71
N GLU A 286 8.24 2.80 33.85
CA GLU A 286 6.94 2.24 33.49
C GLU A 286 5.80 2.88 34.32
N ASN A 287 4.84 3.51 33.64
CA ASN A 287 3.68 4.18 34.22
C ASN A 287 2.69 4.55 33.12
N SER A 288 1.39 4.35 33.33
CA SER A 288 0.33 4.64 32.32
C SER A 288 0.19 6.10 31.86
N SER A 289 0.95 7.03 32.45
CA SER A 289 1.05 8.43 32.00
C SER A 289 2.32 8.72 31.18
N ASN A 290 3.27 7.78 31.12
CA ASN A 290 4.60 7.94 30.50
C ASN A 290 4.62 7.47 29.05
N ARG A 291 3.70 8.01 28.25
CA ARG A 291 3.63 7.72 26.81
C ARG A 291 4.75 8.43 26.08
N GLY A 292 5.24 7.84 24.99
CA GLY A 292 6.19 8.50 24.11
C GLY A 292 5.56 9.73 23.45
N PHE A 293 4.61 9.47 22.55
CA PHE A 293 3.80 10.50 21.91
C PHE A 293 2.34 10.40 22.32
N GLN A 294 1.73 11.53 22.68
CA GLN A 294 0.29 11.64 22.88
C GLN A 294 -0.30 12.59 21.83
N VAL A 295 -1.06 12.03 20.89
CA VAL A 295 -1.59 12.75 19.73
C VAL A 295 -3.10 12.88 19.90
N SER A 296 -3.54 14.02 20.42
CA SER A 296 -4.96 14.35 20.56
C SER A 296 -5.50 15.22 19.43
N ALA A 297 -4.64 15.59 18.49
CA ALA A 297 -4.96 16.44 17.36
C ALA A 297 -5.47 15.67 16.15
N ASP A 298 -6.20 16.37 15.28
CA ASP A 298 -6.70 15.85 14.01
C ASP A 298 -5.87 16.35 12.83
N TYR A 299 -5.92 15.63 11.71
CA TYR A 299 -5.33 16.01 10.43
C TYR A 299 -3.81 16.26 10.49
N TRP A 300 -3.07 15.34 11.10
CA TRP A 300 -1.61 15.26 11.01
C TRP A 300 -1.16 14.17 10.05
N HIS A 301 -0.04 14.40 9.37
CA HIS A 301 0.75 13.36 8.70
C HIS A 301 2.07 13.22 9.43
N ILE A 302 2.23 12.13 10.18
CA ILE A 302 3.41 11.84 10.98
C ILE A 302 4.21 10.74 10.27
N TYR A 303 5.47 11.01 9.96
CA TYR A 303 6.24 10.18 9.04
C TYR A 303 7.70 9.94 9.44
N GLY A 304 8.12 8.67 9.32
CA GLY A 304 9.51 8.34 9.01
C GLY A 304 10.50 8.35 10.17
N PHE A 305 10.03 8.32 11.41
CA PHE A 305 10.89 8.25 12.60
C PHE A 305 10.52 7.11 13.54
N ASP A 306 11.40 6.86 14.51
CA ASP A 306 11.33 5.73 15.43
C ASP A 306 10.97 6.23 16.84
N ILE A 307 10.12 5.49 17.54
CA ILE A 307 9.76 5.71 18.94
C ILE A 307 10.10 4.45 19.73
N LYS A 308 10.93 4.59 20.75
CA LYS A 308 11.34 3.46 21.58
C LYS A 308 11.33 3.73 23.07
N LYS A 309 11.14 2.66 23.84
CA LYS A 309 11.32 2.64 25.30
C LYS A 309 10.48 3.68 26.04
N ALA A 310 9.30 4.01 25.53
CA ALA A 310 8.33 4.74 26.33
C ALA A 310 7.95 3.93 27.57
N GLY A 311 7.67 4.60 28.69
CA GLY A 311 7.21 3.95 29.92
C GLY A 311 5.75 3.49 29.87
N ASP A 312 5.09 3.63 28.72
CA ASP A 312 3.72 3.22 28.42
C ASP A 312 3.67 3.02 26.89
N ASN A 313 2.58 3.41 26.22
CA ASN A 313 2.49 3.31 24.77
C ASN A 313 3.60 4.12 24.07
N GLY A 314 4.11 3.60 22.95
CA GLY A 314 4.98 4.37 22.07
C GLY A 314 4.24 5.59 21.54
N MET A 315 3.04 5.38 20.99
CA MET A 315 2.12 6.44 20.60
C MET A 315 0.70 6.13 21.06
N TYR A 316 0.08 7.10 21.74
CA TYR A 316 -1.32 7.09 22.12
C TYR A 316 -2.10 8.12 21.29
N LEU A 317 -2.90 7.62 20.35
CA LEU A 317 -3.64 8.40 19.36
C LEU A 317 -5.11 8.51 19.76
N THR A 318 -5.55 9.72 20.08
CA THR A 318 -6.96 10.03 20.40
C THR A 318 -7.61 11.01 19.43
N GLY A 319 -6.83 11.58 18.50
CA GLY A 319 -7.35 12.38 17.39
C GLY A 319 -7.78 11.52 16.20
N SER A 320 -8.41 12.17 15.22
CA SER A 320 -9.03 11.57 14.04
C SER A 320 -8.43 12.12 12.74
N HIS A 321 -8.62 11.40 11.63
CA HIS A 321 -8.14 11.81 10.31
C HIS A 321 -6.62 12.03 10.22
N ASN A 322 -5.84 11.35 11.05
CA ASN A 322 -4.39 11.39 11.01
C ASN A 322 -3.84 10.28 10.12
N THR A 323 -2.69 10.54 9.50
CA THR A 323 -1.87 9.54 8.79
C THR A 323 -0.59 9.29 9.59
N ILE A 324 -0.38 8.06 10.00
CA ILE A 324 0.80 7.58 10.73
C ILE A 324 1.54 6.65 9.78
N GLU A 325 2.65 7.10 9.21
CA GLU A 325 3.26 6.41 8.07
C GLU A 325 4.75 6.14 8.26
N PHE A 326 5.16 4.93 7.90
CA PHE A 326 6.55 4.50 7.93
C PHE A 326 7.20 4.77 9.29
N MET A 327 6.48 4.47 10.37
CA MET A 327 6.91 4.63 11.76
C MET A 327 7.41 3.30 12.33
N LYS A 328 8.28 3.37 13.34
CA LYS A 328 8.64 2.21 14.15
C LYS A 328 8.32 2.46 15.62
N PHE A 329 7.65 1.52 16.26
CA PHE A 329 7.33 1.55 17.69
C PHE A 329 7.91 0.31 18.37
N TYR A 330 8.93 0.45 19.21
CA TYR A 330 9.57 -0.74 19.76
C TYR A 330 10.12 -0.62 21.17
N GLU A 331 10.16 -1.75 21.87
CA GLU A 331 10.64 -1.83 23.26
C GLU A 331 9.91 -0.88 24.20
N ASN A 332 8.67 -0.49 23.89
CA ASN A 332 7.85 0.32 24.78
C ASN A 332 7.25 -0.57 25.88
N SER A 333 6.99 0.03 27.05
CA SER A 333 6.44 -0.67 28.21
C SER A 333 4.91 -0.84 28.17
N ASP A 334 4.30 -0.66 27.01
CA ASP A 334 2.92 -0.99 26.66
C ASP A 334 2.84 -1.01 25.11
N THR A 335 1.64 -1.05 24.55
CA THR A 335 1.35 -1.12 23.11
C THR A 335 2.16 -0.10 22.29
N GLY A 336 2.75 -0.53 21.18
CA GLY A 336 3.53 0.35 20.32
C GLY A 336 2.74 1.56 19.80
N LEU A 337 1.59 1.31 19.16
CA LEU A 337 0.63 2.34 18.75
C LEU A 337 -0.80 1.95 19.15
N GLN A 338 -1.42 2.73 20.04
CA GLN A 338 -2.81 2.54 20.46
C GLN A 338 -3.71 3.69 20.00
N ILE A 339 -4.83 3.35 19.37
CA ILE A 339 -5.92 4.24 18.96
C ILE A 339 -7.10 4.04 19.91
N ASP A 340 -7.59 5.12 20.54
CA ASP A 340 -8.61 5.08 21.60
C ASP A 340 -9.43 6.40 21.66
N LYS A 341 -10.39 6.51 22.58
CA LYS A 341 -11.13 7.73 22.96
C LYS A 341 -11.81 8.46 21.80
N GLY A 342 -12.44 7.69 20.92
CA GLY A 342 -13.24 8.19 19.80
C GLY A 342 -12.45 8.49 18.54
N ALA A 343 -11.13 8.30 18.57
CA ALA A 343 -10.27 8.43 17.39
C ALA A 343 -10.78 7.58 16.23
N ALA A 344 -11.09 8.24 15.13
CA ALA A 344 -11.74 7.66 13.96
C ALA A 344 -10.99 8.04 12.68
N TYR A 345 -11.14 7.23 11.64
CA TYR A 345 -10.63 7.54 10.30
C TYR A 345 -9.12 7.83 10.26
N ASN A 346 -8.33 7.24 11.15
CA ASN A 346 -6.88 7.32 11.09
C ASN A 346 -6.34 6.26 10.12
N PHE A 347 -5.28 6.61 9.40
CA PHE A 347 -4.60 5.74 8.46
C PHE A 347 -3.20 5.42 8.96
N VAL A 348 -2.96 4.16 9.33
CA VAL A 348 -1.65 3.67 9.74
C VAL A 348 -1.05 2.89 8.58
N LYS A 349 0.08 3.37 8.06
CA LYS A 349 0.67 2.84 6.83
C LYS A 349 2.12 2.43 7.04
N ASN A 350 2.50 1.29 6.47
CA ASN A 350 3.89 0.87 6.33
C ASN A 350 4.69 0.93 7.64
N SER A 351 4.02 0.73 8.78
CA SER A 351 4.61 0.91 10.10
C SER A 351 4.90 -0.43 10.77
N ASP A 352 5.94 -0.44 11.59
CA ASP A 352 6.42 -1.61 12.32
C ASP A 352 6.22 -1.41 13.83
N SER A 353 5.73 -2.44 14.52
CA SER A 353 5.59 -2.41 15.98
C SER A 353 6.07 -3.71 16.62
N TYR A 354 7.10 -3.65 17.47
CA TYR A 354 7.78 -4.87 17.88
C TYR A 354 8.52 -4.80 19.21
N TYR A 355 8.69 -5.97 19.84
CA TYR A 355 9.37 -6.10 21.14
C TYR A 355 8.77 -5.22 22.26
N ASN A 356 7.51 -4.78 22.11
CA ASN A 356 6.83 -4.06 23.17
C ASN A 356 6.45 -5.05 24.29
N ALA A 357 6.70 -4.67 25.54
CA ALA A 357 6.56 -5.53 26.69
C ALA A 357 6.37 -4.71 27.97
N ASP A 358 5.26 -4.91 28.66
CA ASP A 358 4.97 -4.32 29.97
C ASP A 358 5.36 -5.28 31.11
N SER A 359 5.57 -4.75 32.32
CA SER A 359 5.97 -5.56 33.48
C SER A 359 4.86 -6.44 34.04
N SER A 360 3.60 -6.18 33.69
CA SER A 360 2.46 -7.03 34.07
C SER A 360 2.25 -8.23 33.15
N LEU A 361 2.97 -8.26 32.03
CA LEU A 361 3.07 -9.34 31.05
C LEU A 361 1.80 -9.65 30.25
N GLU A 362 0.93 -8.66 30.03
CA GLU A 362 -0.43 -8.89 29.51
C GLU A 362 -0.92 -7.81 28.53
N ASN A 363 -0.30 -6.63 28.44
CA ASN A 363 -0.94 -5.46 27.80
C ASN A 363 -0.21 -4.93 26.55
N ALA A 364 1.06 -5.30 26.37
CA ALA A 364 1.88 -4.72 25.32
C ALA A 364 1.64 -5.37 23.96
N ASP A 365 0.68 -4.80 23.22
CA ASP A 365 0.35 -5.15 21.84
C ASP A 365 1.34 -4.51 20.83
N GLY A 366 1.36 -5.02 19.60
CA GLY A 366 1.97 -4.30 18.49
C GLY A 366 1.18 -3.05 18.15
N PHE A 367 -0.04 -3.25 17.66
CA PHE A 367 -0.99 -2.20 17.33
C PHE A 367 -2.29 -2.42 18.08
N ALA A 368 -2.99 -1.35 18.40
CA ALA A 368 -4.32 -1.47 18.95
C ALA A 368 -5.28 -0.42 18.44
N ALA A 369 -6.51 -0.85 18.15
CA ALA A 369 -7.67 0.01 17.94
C ALA A 369 -8.72 -0.46 18.95
N LYS A 370 -8.55 -0.04 20.20
CA LYS A 370 -9.18 -0.67 21.36
C LYS A 370 -9.86 0.32 22.30
N LEU A 371 -10.51 -0.21 23.32
CA LEU A 371 -11.29 0.50 24.34
C LEU A 371 -12.41 1.34 23.71
N LYS A 372 -12.30 2.67 23.74
CA LYS A 372 -13.33 3.60 23.27
C LYS A 372 -13.04 4.13 21.86
N VAL A 373 -12.34 3.36 21.02
CA VAL A 373 -11.95 3.74 19.66
C VAL A 373 -13.15 4.08 18.75
N GLY A 374 -12.94 5.01 17.82
CA GLY A 374 -13.87 5.36 16.76
C GLY A 374 -13.82 4.41 15.55
N THR A 375 -14.72 4.61 14.58
CA THR A 375 -14.79 3.77 13.37
C THR A 375 -13.85 4.25 12.26
N GLY A 376 -13.60 3.40 11.27
CA GLY A 376 -12.93 3.75 10.02
C GLY A 376 -11.41 3.83 10.12
N ASN A 377 -10.82 3.35 11.21
CA ASN A 377 -9.38 3.23 11.31
C ASN A 377 -8.89 2.14 10.36
N TYR A 378 -7.80 2.43 9.65
CA TYR A 378 -7.32 1.62 8.54
C TYR A 378 -5.82 1.40 8.65
N PHE A 379 -5.39 0.15 8.54
CA PHE A 379 -4.01 -0.28 8.61
C PHE A 379 -3.59 -0.90 7.28
N TYR A 380 -2.48 -0.43 6.72
CA TYR A 380 -1.95 -0.90 5.43
C TYR A 380 -0.46 -1.22 5.54
N GLY A 381 0.00 -2.36 5.02
CA GLY A 381 1.44 -2.62 4.94
C GLY A 381 2.13 -2.74 6.29
N CYS A 382 1.39 -2.95 7.39
CA CYS A 382 1.91 -2.88 8.75
C CYS A 382 2.44 -4.24 9.20
N ARG A 383 3.45 -4.25 10.08
CA ARG A 383 3.98 -5.49 10.67
C ARG A 383 4.07 -5.37 12.17
N ALA A 384 3.57 -6.36 12.89
CA ALA A 384 3.79 -6.47 14.32
C ALA A 384 4.45 -7.80 14.66
N TRP A 385 5.56 -7.76 15.40
CA TRP A 385 6.23 -8.98 15.79
C TRP A 385 6.82 -8.99 17.19
N ASN A 386 6.80 -10.17 17.80
CA ASN A 386 7.38 -10.40 19.13
C ASN A 386 6.94 -9.34 20.16
N ASN A 387 5.71 -8.87 20.05
CA ASN A 387 5.05 -8.12 21.11
C ASN A 387 4.58 -9.13 22.16
N LEU A 388 4.59 -8.71 23.42
CA LEU A 388 4.38 -9.62 24.54
C LEU A 388 2.95 -10.15 24.61
N ASP A 389 1.96 -9.32 24.27
CA ASP A 389 0.56 -9.73 24.16
C ASP A 389 0.22 -10.07 22.70
N ASP A 390 -0.48 -9.23 21.95
CA ASP A 390 -0.85 -9.54 20.56
C ASP A 390 -0.09 -8.73 19.50
N GLY A 391 -0.20 -9.18 18.25
CA GLY A 391 0.15 -8.35 17.09
C GLY A 391 -0.82 -7.18 16.92
N PHE A 392 -2.11 -7.47 16.96
CA PHE A 392 -3.19 -6.49 16.96
C PHE A 392 -4.26 -6.81 18.00
N ASP A 393 -4.65 -5.81 18.81
CA ASP A 393 -5.79 -5.88 19.71
C ASP A 393 -6.94 -4.91 19.35
N GLY A 394 -8.11 -5.50 19.08
CA GLY A 394 -9.38 -4.82 18.83
C GLY A 394 -10.35 -4.77 20.04
N TYR A 395 -9.92 -5.07 21.26
CA TYR A 395 -10.77 -5.12 22.45
C TYR A 395 -11.55 -3.83 22.69
N LEU A 396 -12.81 -3.88 23.14
CA LEU A 396 -13.66 -2.69 23.30
C LEU A 396 -14.12 -2.48 24.75
N ARG A 397 -14.34 -1.20 25.11
CA ARG A 397 -15.02 -0.77 26.34
C ARG A 397 -15.97 0.39 26.05
N ASP A 398 -17.17 0.38 26.65
CA ASP A 398 -18.18 1.46 26.62
C ASP A 398 -18.24 2.27 25.30
N ASN A 399 -18.31 1.60 24.15
CA ASN A 399 -18.13 2.30 22.87
C ASN A 399 -19.42 2.85 22.26
N GLY A 400 -20.62 2.55 22.78
CA GLY A 400 -21.90 3.20 22.41
C GLY A 400 -22.35 3.09 20.93
N TYR A 401 -21.48 2.61 20.04
CA TYR A 401 -21.66 2.45 18.62
C TYR A 401 -20.81 1.26 18.12
N THR A 402 -21.14 0.75 16.94
CA THR A 402 -20.36 -0.30 16.29
C THR A 402 -19.12 0.30 15.64
N VAL A 403 -17.95 -0.28 15.95
CA VAL A 403 -16.65 0.12 15.41
C VAL A 403 -16.34 -0.71 14.18
N THR A 404 -15.70 -0.11 13.17
CA THR A 404 -15.08 -0.83 12.05
C THR A 404 -13.60 -0.50 11.96
N THR A 405 -12.76 -1.54 11.84
CA THR A 405 -11.32 -1.42 11.55
C THR A 405 -10.96 -2.30 10.35
N THR A 406 -10.10 -1.78 9.47
CA THR A 406 -9.63 -2.50 8.28
C THR A 406 -8.12 -2.73 8.34
N TRP A 407 -7.70 -3.92 7.95
CA TRP A 407 -6.31 -4.34 7.83
C TRP A 407 -6.08 -4.88 6.42
N GLU A 408 -5.08 -4.33 5.73
CA GLU A 408 -4.74 -4.71 4.37
C GLU A 408 -3.22 -4.87 4.21
N TYR A 409 -2.78 -5.94 3.53
CA TYR A 409 -1.35 -6.30 3.37
C TYR A 409 -0.55 -6.16 4.66
N SER A 410 -1.01 -6.77 5.75
CA SER A 410 -0.37 -6.58 7.06
C SER A 410 -0.08 -7.91 7.74
N TRP A 411 1.02 -7.97 8.49
CA TRP A 411 1.62 -9.20 8.98
C TRP A 411 1.73 -9.20 10.50
N MET A 412 1.25 -10.27 11.15
CA MET A 412 1.34 -10.48 12.60
C MET A 412 2.19 -11.71 12.87
N ILE A 413 3.39 -11.51 13.40
CA ILE A 413 4.47 -12.49 13.36
C ILE A 413 4.98 -12.77 14.76
N ARG A 414 4.91 -14.01 15.25
CA ARG A 414 5.54 -14.42 16.52
C ARG A 414 5.17 -13.53 17.73
N ASN A 415 3.95 -13.01 17.78
CA ASN A 415 3.46 -12.31 18.97
C ASN A 415 3.20 -13.34 20.09
N GLY A 416 3.29 -12.87 21.33
CA GLY A 416 3.39 -13.71 22.52
C GLY A 416 4.80 -14.25 22.80
N TYR A 417 5.80 -13.98 21.96
CA TYR A 417 7.20 -14.25 22.27
C TYR A 417 7.92 -12.98 22.73
N GLN A 418 8.71 -13.09 23.79
CA GLN A 418 9.59 -12.02 24.24
C GLN A 418 10.73 -11.78 23.24
N LYS A 419 11.39 -10.62 23.35
CA LYS A 419 12.52 -10.23 22.47
C LYS A 419 13.67 -11.25 22.42
N ASN A 420 13.90 -12.00 23.50
CA ASN A 420 14.92 -13.04 23.56
C ASN A 420 14.47 -14.39 22.95
N GLY A 421 13.27 -14.44 22.33
CA GLY A 421 12.69 -15.63 21.73
C GLY A 421 11.98 -16.57 22.71
N THR A 422 11.95 -16.27 24.01
CA THR A 422 11.21 -17.11 24.96
C THR A 422 9.71 -16.85 24.84
N LYS A 423 8.91 -17.93 24.84
CA LYS A 423 7.45 -17.83 24.91
C LYS A 423 7.04 -17.02 26.15
N GLY A 424 6.30 -15.95 25.93
CA GLY A 424 5.71 -15.07 26.94
C GLY A 424 4.44 -15.68 27.54
N VAL A 425 3.79 -14.89 28.39
CA VAL A 425 2.55 -15.29 29.10
C VAL A 425 1.34 -14.47 28.69
N GLY A 426 1.50 -13.42 27.89
CA GLY A 426 0.40 -12.72 27.25
C GLY A 426 -0.37 -13.66 26.31
N ASP A 427 -1.52 -13.19 25.82
CA ASP A 427 -2.43 -14.02 25.02
C ASP A 427 -1.73 -14.52 23.75
N GLY A 428 -0.94 -13.69 23.09
CA GLY A 428 -0.06 -14.14 22.01
C GLY A 428 -0.77 -14.41 20.70
N ASN A 429 -1.81 -13.64 20.38
CA ASN A 429 -2.54 -13.77 19.12
C ASN A 429 -1.89 -12.94 18.01
N GLY A 430 -2.14 -13.33 16.77
CA GLY A 430 -1.82 -12.49 15.63
C GLY A 430 -2.78 -11.30 15.55
N PHE A 431 -4.02 -11.57 15.17
CA PHE A 431 -5.12 -10.61 15.14
C PHE A 431 -6.18 -10.95 16.18
N LYS A 432 -6.20 -10.27 17.32
CA LYS A 432 -7.32 -10.30 18.28
C LYS A 432 -8.43 -9.39 17.77
N THR A 433 -9.43 -9.99 17.13
CA THR A 433 -10.38 -9.27 16.26
C THR A 433 -11.41 -8.40 17.00
N GLY A 434 -11.45 -8.45 18.33
CA GLY A 434 -12.40 -7.69 19.14
C GLY A 434 -12.39 -8.13 20.60
N GLY A 435 -13.59 -8.11 21.22
CA GLY A 435 -13.79 -8.48 22.62
C GLY A 435 -14.27 -7.31 23.47
N SER A 436 -14.66 -7.60 24.72
CA SER A 436 -15.09 -6.59 25.69
C SER A 436 -15.27 -7.19 27.09
N ASP A 437 -15.30 -6.33 28.12
CA ASP A 437 -15.42 -6.76 29.52
C ASP A 437 -16.71 -7.59 29.71
N GLY A 438 -17.82 -7.11 29.13
CA GLY A 438 -19.14 -7.76 29.14
C GLY A 438 -19.31 -8.89 28.11
N LYS A 439 -18.34 -9.06 27.20
CA LYS A 439 -18.37 -10.04 26.10
C LYS A 439 -19.55 -9.84 25.13
N ASP A 440 -20.00 -8.59 24.98
CA ASP A 440 -21.23 -8.21 24.30
C ASP A 440 -21.05 -7.05 23.29
N LEU A 441 -19.84 -6.52 23.13
CA LEU A 441 -19.55 -5.48 22.14
C LEU A 441 -19.11 -6.05 20.78
N ALA A 442 -19.44 -5.28 19.74
CA ALA A 442 -19.21 -5.62 18.35
C ALA A 442 -18.11 -4.75 17.74
N HIS A 443 -16.97 -5.36 17.43
CA HIS A 443 -15.94 -4.79 16.58
C HIS A 443 -16.05 -5.45 15.19
N ASN A 444 -16.38 -4.66 14.16
CA ASN A 444 -16.36 -5.16 12.80
C ASN A 444 -14.94 -5.09 12.23
N GLY A 445 -14.37 -6.24 11.88
CA GLY A 445 -13.03 -6.34 11.29
C GLY A 445 -13.08 -6.75 9.82
N LEU A 446 -12.33 -6.06 8.98
CA LEU A 446 -12.06 -6.44 7.59
C LEU A 446 -10.55 -6.68 7.43
N TYR A 447 -10.18 -7.88 7.01
CA TYR A 447 -8.80 -8.31 6.85
C TYR A 447 -8.61 -8.80 5.41
N ILE A 448 -7.73 -8.13 4.64
CA ILE A 448 -7.51 -8.39 3.21
C ILE A 448 -6.03 -8.62 2.98
N ASN A 449 -5.67 -9.73 2.33
CA ASN A 449 -4.27 -10.04 2.02
C ASN A 449 -3.36 -9.99 3.27
N THR A 450 -3.86 -10.45 4.42
CA THR A 450 -3.14 -10.40 5.70
C THR A 450 -2.46 -11.72 6.01
N ILE A 451 -1.34 -11.66 6.73
CA ILE A 451 -0.56 -12.82 7.14
C ILE A 451 -0.50 -12.88 8.66
N SER A 452 -0.73 -14.06 9.23
CA SER A 452 -0.53 -14.36 10.65
C SER A 452 0.34 -15.59 10.79
N ALA A 453 1.56 -15.44 11.32
CA ALA A 453 2.56 -16.52 11.30
C ALA A 453 3.31 -16.69 12.62
N GLY A 454 3.40 -17.92 13.13
CA GLY A 454 4.27 -18.25 14.26
C GLY A 454 3.83 -17.69 15.61
N ASN A 455 2.58 -17.20 15.76
CA ASN A 455 2.11 -16.62 17.03
C ASN A 455 1.87 -17.71 18.08
N THR A 456 2.06 -17.40 19.37
CA THR A 456 2.01 -18.43 20.43
C THR A 456 0.61 -18.99 20.71
N ALA A 457 -0.43 -18.29 20.25
CA ALA A 457 -1.85 -18.68 20.35
C ALA A 457 -2.53 -18.63 18.98
N ASP A 458 -3.67 -17.94 18.86
CA ASP A 458 -4.50 -17.98 17.66
C ASP A 458 -4.01 -16.93 16.63
N GLY A 459 -3.92 -17.33 15.36
CA GLY A 459 -3.52 -16.44 14.28
C GLY A 459 -4.56 -15.33 14.05
N TYR A 460 -5.83 -15.72 14.01
CA TYR A 460 -6.99 -14.83 14.07
C TYR A 460 -7.88 -15.25 15.23
N ASP A 461 -7.95 -14.44 16.28
CA ASP A 461 -8.72 -14.72 17.48
C ASP A 461 -10.04 -13.95 17.51
N GLN A 462 -11.11 -14.64 17.87
CA GLN A 462 -12.42 -14.02 18.06
C GLN A 462 -12.47 -13.14 19.31
N ASN A 463 -11.84 -13.56 20.40
CA ASN A 463 -11.89 -12.91 21.72
C ASN A 463 -13.28 -12.49 22.22
N SER A 464 -14.31 -13.34 22.08
CA SER A 464 -15.70 -12.95 22.40
C SER A 464 -16.24 -11.74 21.62
N ASN A 465 -15.67 -11.36 20.48
CA ASN A 465 -16.21 -10.32 19.60
C ASN A 465 -17.64 -10.68 19.12
N ARG A 466 -18.58 -9.73 19.20
CA ARG A 466 -19.96 -9.88 18.70
C ARG A 466 -20.15 -9.38 17.27
N GLY A 467 -19.11 -8.76 16.70
CA GLY A 467 -19.19 -8.04 15.44
C GLY A 467 -19.22 -8.92 14.20
N THR A 468 -18.96 -8.29 13.07
CA THR A 468 -18.75 -8.95 11.78
C THR A 468 -17.25 -9.06 11.52
N VAL A 469 -16.76 -10.26 11.25
CA VAL A 469 -15.38 -10.49 10.80
C VAL A 469 -15.41 -10.96 9.35
N THR A 470 -14.66 -10.27 8.49
CA THR A 470 -14.49 -10.61 7.08
C THR A 470 -13.01 -10.75 6.78
N ILE A 471 -12.61 -11.91 6.27
CA ILE A 471 -11.24 -12.26 5.92
C ILE A 471 -11.22 -12.69 4.47
N TYR A 472 -10.41 -12.02 3.65
CA TYR A 472 -10.16 -12.36 2.27
C TYR A 472 -8.68 -12.57 2.05
N ASN A 473 -8.34 -13.64 1.32
CA ASN A 473 -6.99 -13.86 0.81
C ASN A 473 -5.94 -13.90 1.95
N ALA A 474 -6.25 -14.54 3.08
CA ALA A 474 -5.35 -14.57 4.23
C ALA A 474 -4.40 -15.78 4.20
N VAL A 475 -3.23 -15.63 4.82
CA VAL A 475 -2.35 -16.74 5.20
C VAL A 475 -2.29 -16.83 6.71
N ALA A 476 -2.63 -17.99 7.26
CA ALA A 476 -2.39 -18.33 8.66
C ALA A 476 -1.51 -19.59 8.73
N TYR A 477 -0.32 -19.45 9.33
CA TYR A 477 0.72 -20.47 9.31
C TYR A 477 1.40 -20.64 10.67
N ASP A 478 1.58 -21.87 11.13
CA ASP A 478 2.41 -22.19 12.31
C ASP A 478 2.02 -21.40 13.57
N ASN A 479 0.74 -21.03 13.70
CA ASN A 479 0.19 -20.52 14.94
C ASN A 479 -0.29 -21.71 15.78
N SER A 480 -0.43 -21.56 17.10
CA SER A 480 -1.05 -22.63 17.91
C SER A 480 -2.43 -23.00 17.35
N ARG A 481 -3.22 -22.03 16.89
CA ARG A 481 -4.37 -22.27 16.00
C ARG A 481 -4.34 -21.21 14.91
N ASN A 482 -4.62 -21.55 13.67
CA ASN A 482 -4.60 -20.55 12.61
C ASN A 482 -5.83 -19.63 12.67
N PHE A 483 -7.03 -20.21 12.72
CA PHE A 483 -8.28 -19.48 12.81
C PHE A 483 -9.07 -19.87 14.06
N GLY A 484 -9.08 -18.99 15.06
CA GLY A 484 -9.81 -19.06 16.34
C GLY A 484 -11.14 -18.33 16.33
N LEU A 485 -11.90 -18.41 15.23
CA LEU A 485 -13.05 -17.55 14.96
C LEU A 485 -14.38 -18.17 15.36
N GLY A 486 -14.42 -18.80 16.54
CA GLY A 486 -15.64 -19.41 17.06
C GLY A 486 -15.52 -19.89 18.50
N ASP A 487 -16.31 -19.28 19.37
CA ASP A 487 -16.67 -19.84 20.67
C ASP A 487 -18.01 -20.62 20.57
N GLY A 488 -18.40 -21.30 21.65
CA GLY A 488 -19.63 -22.12 21.69
C GLY A 488 -20.93 -21.38 21.35
N SER A 489 -22.07 -22.06 21.46
CA SER A 489 -23.36 -21.54 20.96
C SER A 489 -23.88 -20.26 21.62
N SER A 490 -23.32 -19.82 22.75
CA SER A 490 -23.83 -18.64 23.50
C SER A 490 -23.12 -17.33 23.19
N ARG A 491 -21.96 -17.35 22.52
CA ARG A 491 -21.15 -16.15 22.25
C ARG A 491 -20.62 -16.17 20.81
N GLN A 492 -21.52 -16.28 19.83
CA GLN A 492 -21.12 -16.26 18.42
C GLN A 492 -20.88 -14.86 17.83
N LEU A 493 -19.93 -14.72 16.90
CA LEU A 493 -19.86 -13.54 16.02
C LEU A 493 -21.22 -13.31 15.33
N LYS A 494 -21.58 -12.05 15.03
CA LYS A 494 -22.80 -11.77 14.25
C LYS A 494 -22.70 -12.35 12.85
N LYS A 495 -21.56 -12.14 12.19
CA LYS A 495 -21.29 -12.67 10.86
C LYS A 495 -19.80 -12.98 10.71
N LEU A 496 -19.50 -14.13 10.11
CA LEU A 496 -18.14 -14.53 9.76
C LEU A 496 -18.06 -14.83 8.26
N THR A 497 -17.21 -14.12 7.55
CA THR A 497 -16.90 -14.38 6.14
C THR A 497 -15.42 -14.70 6.01
N ILE A 498 -15.08 -15.85 5.42
CA ILE A 498 -13.69 -16.23 5.15
C ILE A 498 -13.63 -16.82 3.74
N LYS A 499 -12.84 -16.20 2.87
CA LYS A 499 -12.65 -16.68 1.50
C LYS A 499 -11.20 -16.60 1.08
N ASN A 500 -10.84 -17.48 0.14
CA ASN A 500 -9.54 -17.52 -0.51
C ASN A 500 -8.36 -17.64 0.47
N SER A 501 -8.57 -18.19 1.67
CA SER A 501 -7.57 -18.17 2.73
C SER A 501 -6.88 -19.53 2.88
N VAL A 502 -5.61 -19.49 3.29
CA VAL A 502 -4.78 -20.67 3.56
C VAL A 502 -4.58 -20.82 5.07
N SER A 503 -4.86 -22.02 5.57
CA SER A 503 -4.49 -22.50 6.91
C SER A 503 -3.53 -23.67 6.76
N LEU A 504 -2.32 -23.56 7.31
CA LEU A 504 -1.30 -24.62 7.25
C LEU A 504 -0.55 -24.73 8.59
N ASP A 505 -0.22 -25.96 8.99
CA ASP A 505 0.66 -26.28 10.13
C ASP A 505 0.28 -25.64 11.48
N GLY A 506 -1.02 -25.46 11.76
CA GLY A 506 -1.47 -25.08 13.10
C GLY A 506 -1.48 -26.27 14.08
N ASP A 507 -1.01 -26.08 15.31
CA ASP A 507 -0.96 -27.14 16.34
C ASP A 507 -2.36 -27.63 16.80
N SER A 508 -3.36 -26.76 16.66
CA SER A 508 -4.75 -26.99 17.05
C SER A 508 -5.68 -26.75 15.87
N SER A 509 -6.78 -27.51 15.84
CA SER A 509 -7.81 -27.36 14.80
C SER A 509 -8.46 -25.97 14.80
N ASP A 510 -8.67 -25.45 13.60
CA ASP A 510 -9.42 -24.21 13.37
C ASP A 510 -10.86 -24.30 13.90
N LYS A 511 -11.39 -23.14 14.29
CA LYS A 511 -12.75 -22.97 14.80
C LYS A 511 -13.45 -21.85 14.05
N PHE A 512 -14.69 -22.12 13.67
CA PHE A 512 -15.53 -21.19 12.94
C PHE A 512 -16.93 -21.17 13.54
N GLY A 513 -17.36 -20.04 14.09
CA GLY A 513 -18.63 -19.90 14.80
C GLY A 513 -19.20 -18.49 14.71
N ALA A 514 -20.35 -18.36 14.04
CA ALA A 514 -21.10 -17.12 13.93
C ALA A 514 -22.60 -17.41 13.76
N SER A 515 -23.45 -16.43 14.05
CA SER A 515 -24.89 -16.51 13.73
C SER A 515 -25.15 -16.59 12.22
N SER A 516 -24.23 -16.09 11.41
CA SER A 516 -24.24 -16.23 9.95
C SER A 516 -22.82 -16.44 9.44
N THR A 517 -22.58 -17.52 8.68
CA THR A 517 -21.26 -17.82 8.10
C THR A 517 -21.30 -17.79 6.57
N SER A 518 -20.20 -17.34 5.98
CA SER A 518 -19.91 -17.47 4.55
C SER A 518 -18.43 -17.86 4.38
N ILE A 519 -18.16 -19.15 4.53
CA ILE A 519 -16.81 -19.72 4.52
C ILE A 519 -16.68 -20.59 3.27
N LYS A 520 -15.98 -20.09 2.26
CA LYS A 520 -15.93 -20.70 0.92
C LYS A 520 -14.56 -20.54 0.28
N ASN A 521 -14.15 -21.52 -0.54
CA ASN A 521 -12.91 -21.48 -1.31
C ASN A 521 -11.70 -21.19 -0.42
N ASN A 522 -11.54 -21.95 0.66
CA ASN A 522 -10.36 -21.89 1.50
C ASN A 522 -9.60 -23.21 1.39
N SER A 523 -8.34 -23.23 1.81
CA SER A 523 -7.43 -24.37 1.60
C SER A 523 -7.91 -25.68 2.26
N TRP A 524 -8.73 -25.59 3.31
CA TRP A 524 -9.35 -26.74 4.00
C TRP A 524 -10.68 -27.21 3.38
N GLN A 525 -11.06 -26.70 2.21
CA GLN A 525 -12.30 -27.03 1.51
C GLN A 525 -12.02 -27.61 0.12
N ASN A 526 -13.09 -28.04 -0.56
CA ASN A 526 -13.06 -28.46 -1.97
C ASN A 526 -12.10 -29.62 -2.32
N SER A 527 -11.64 -30.37 -1.31
CA SER A 527 -10.67 -31.49 -1.48
C SER A 527 -9.33 -31.07 -2.09
N ILE A 528 -8.93 -29.81 -1.89
CA ILE A 528 -7.62 -29.32 -2.28
C ILE A 528 -6.55 -30.05 -1.45
N SER A 529 -5.54 -30.59 -2.12
CA SER A 529 -4.41 -31.27 -1.48
C SER A 529 -3.16 -30.43 -1.67
N PHE A 530 -2.60 -29.92 -0.58
CA PHE A 530 -1.40 -29.09 -0.61
C PHE A 530 -0.57 -29.33 0.67
N SER A 531 0.69 -28.92 0.65
CA SER A 531 1.57 -28.91 1.82
C SER A 531 2.59 -27.78 1.72
N SER A 532 3.57 -27.72 2.62
CA SER A 532 4.68 -26.77 2.51
C SER A 532 5.45 -26.88 1.18
N SER A 533 5.37 -28.00 0.46
CA SER A 533 6.00 -28.16 -0.86
C SER A 533 5.39 -27.29 -1.97
N ASP A 534 4.17 -26.78 -1.76
CA ASP A 534 3.44 -25.93 -2.72
C ASP A 534 3.91 -24.48 -2.70
N PHE A 535 4.73 -24.09 -1.72
CA PHE A 535 5.20 -22.73 -1.55
C PHE A 535 6.70 -22.62 -1.85
N GLU A 536 7.14 -21.48 -2.36
CA GLU A 536 8.56 -21.18 -2.60
C GLU A 536 9.35 -21.20 -1.28
N SER A 537 8.80 -20.57 -0.24
CA SER A 537 9.30 -20.61 1.13
C SER A 537 8.16 -20.71 2.15
N VAL A 538 8.45 -21.34 3.28
CA VAL A 538 7.63 -21.27 4.52
C VAL A 538 8.45 -20.76 5.70
N ASP A 539 9.59 -20.12 5.44
CA ASP A 539 10.44 -19.54 6.46
C ASP A 539 9.85 -18.22 6.98
N VAL A 540 9.37 -18.22 8.22
CA VAL A 540 8.77 -17.06 8.87
C VAL A 540 9.77 -15.89 8.99
N ASP A 541 11.08 -16.15 9.00
CA ASP A 541 12.10 -15.09 9.07
C ASP A 541 12.08 -14.18 7.83
N ASP A 542 11.60 -14.65 6.67
CA ASP A 542 11.45 -13.84 5.46
C ASP A 542 10.58 -12.59 5.73
N LEU A 543 9.53 -12.74 6.54
CA LEU A 543 8.60 -11.65 6.88
C LEU A 543 9.25 -10.55 7.73
N LEU A 544 10.38 -10.86 8.38
CA LEU A 544 11.14 -9.94 9.24
C LEU A 544 12.25 -9.21 8.47
N ALA A 545 12.42 -9.47 7.18
CA ALA A 545 13.36 -8.76 6.33
C ALA A 545 13.15 -7.23 6.38
N SER A 546 14.21 -6.47 6.09
CA SER A 546 14.12 -5.01 6.09
C SER A 546 13.11 -4.54 5.04
N ARG A 547 12.28 -3.55 5.41
CA ARG A 547 11.42 -2.85 4.45
C ARG A 547 12.25 -2.32 3.29
N GLN A 548 11.60 -2.16 2.14
CA GLN A 548 12.20 -1.44 1.02
C GLN A 548 12.43 0.03 1.40
N SER A 549 13.27 0.72 0.63
CA SER A 549 13.64 2.12 0.92
C SER A 549 12.44 3.09 0.89
N ASP A 550 11.37 2.75 0.20
CA ASP A 550 10.10 3.49 0.17
C ASP A 550 9.13 3.17 1.32
N GLY A 551 9.57 2.29 2.23
CA GLY A 551 8.80 1.81 3.36
C GLY A 551 7.79 0.72 3.03
N SER A 552 7.64 0.31 1.76
CA SER A 552 6.84 -0.86 1.42
C SER A 552 7.38 -2.12 2.11
N LEU A 553 6.51 -3.12 2.21
CA LEU A 553 6.88 -4.42 2.77
C LEU A 553 8.07 -5.03 1.99
N PRO A 554 8.91 -5.85 2.65
CA PRO A 554 9.97 -6.57 1.96
C PRO A 554 9.41 -7.47 0.86
N VAL A 555 10.22 -7.66 -0.16
CA VAL A 555 10.06 -8.72 -1.16
C VAL A 555 10.38 -10.04 -0.46
N VAL A 556 9.44 -10.98 -0.44
CA VAL A 556 9.60 -12.26 0.27
C VAL A 556 9.21 -13.43 -0.63
N GLU A 557 9.82 -14.59 -0.39
CA GLU A 557 9.40 -15.87 -0.97
C GLU A 557 8.30 -16.55 -0.16
N PHE A 558 8.14 -16.13 1.10
CA PHE A 558 7.19 -16.74 2.03
C PHE A 558 5.79 -16.83 1.43
N PHE A 559 5.26 -18.05 1.37
CA PHE A 559 3.92 -18.36 0.88
C PHE A 559 3.61 -17.94 -0.58
N HIS A 560 4.63 -17.63 -1.38
CA HIS A 560 4.46 -17.57 -2.83
C HIS A 560 4.22 -18.98 -3.39
N LEU A 561 3.21 -19.15 -4.25
CA LEU A 561 2.87 -20.45 -4.81
C LEU A 561 3.87 -20.88 -5.88
N LYS A 562 4.32 -22.13 -5.78
CA LYS A 562 5.08 -22.80 -6.83
C LYS A 562 4.18 -23.11 -8.02
N LYS A 563 4.78 -23.07 -9.22
CA LYS A 563 4.10 -23.48 -10.45
C LYS A 563 3.51 -24.89 -10.33
N GLY A 564 2.21 -24.99 -10.63
CA GLY A 564 1.49 -26.26 -10.61
C GLY A 564 0.88 -26.63 -9.26
N SER A 565 0.96 -25.74 -8.26
CA SER A 565 0.19 -25.90 -7.02
C SER A 565 -1.31 -25.91 -7.30
N ASP A 566 -2.04 -26.78 -6.60
CA ASP A 566 -3.50 -26.86 -6.64
C ASP A 566 -4.19 -25.64 -5.97
N LEU A 567 -3.42 -24.74 -5.37
CA LEU A 567 -3.90 -23.48 -4.78
C LEU A 567 -4.03 -22.36 -5.83
N ILE A 568 -3.44 -22.52 -7.01
CA ILE A 568 -3.52 -21.56 -8.11
C ILE A 568 -4.92 -21.62 -8.74
N ASP A 569 -5.53 -20.48 -9.02
CA ASP A 569 -6.86 -20.33 -9.62
C ASP A 569 -8.00 -21.04 -8.83
N ALA A 570 -7.78 -21.35 -7.54
CA ALA A 570 -8.72 -22.14 -6.73
C ALA A 570 -9.69 -21.28 -5.89
N GLY A 571 -9.48 -19.98 -5.87
CA GLY A 571 -10.27 -18.99 -5.16
C GLY A 571 -11.60 -18.64 -5.83
N THR A 572 -12.23 -17.59 -5.32
CA THR A 572 -13.45 -16.99 -5.86
C THR A 572 -13.32 -15.48 -5.88
N ASP A 573 -13.85 -14.84 -6.91
CA ASP A 573 -13.83 -13.38 -7.03
C ASP A 573 -14.52 -12.71 -5.83
N VAL A 574 -13.74 -11.89 -5.11
CA VAL A 574 -14.15 -11.11 -3.95
C VAL A 574 -14.09 -9.60 -4.22
N GLY A 575 -13.90 -9.18 -5.47
CA GLY A 575 -13.73 -7.79 -5.88
C GLY A 575 -12.30 -7.27 -5.71
N LEU A 576 -11.31 -8.17 -5.68
CA LEU A 576 -9.88 -7.87 -5.65
C LEU A 576 -9.26 -8.22 -7.00
N ASP A 577 -8.16 -7.58 -7.37
CA ASP A 577 -7.40 -7.94 -8.57
C ASP A 577 -6.76 -9.33 -8.39
N TYR A 578 -6.76 -10.13 -9.45
CA TYR A 578 -6.16 -11.46 -9.52
C TYR A 578 -5.60 -11.77 -10.91
N ASN A 579 -4.72 -12.76 -10.99
CA ASN A 579 -4.21 -13.29 -12.25
C ASN A 579 -4.96 -14.56 -12.66
N GLY A 580 -4.77 -15.00 -13.91
CA GLY A 580 -5.34 -16.28 -14.35
C GLY A 580 -6.86 -16.24 -14.56
N SER A 581 -7.52 -17.34 -14.19
CA SER A 581 -8.95 -17.58 -14.38
C SER A 581 -9.78 -17.36 -13.12
N ALA A 582 -9.16 -17.36 -11.95
CA ALA A 582 -9.75 -17.01 -10.65
C ALA A 582 -8.63 -16.61 -9.67
N PRO A 583 -8.94 -15.97 -8.52
CA PRO A 583 -7.91 -15.70 -7.50
C PRO A 583 -7.21 -16.95 -7.02
N ASP A 584 -5.96 -16.82 -6.63
CA ASP A 584 -5.24 -17.85 -5.91
C ASP A 584 -5.73 -17.93 -4.45
N LEU A 585 -5.45 -19.05 -3.78
CA LEU A 585 -5.62 -19.14 -2.34
C LEU A 585 -4.38 -18.57 -1.62
N GLY A 586 -4.61 -17.68 -0.66
CA GLY A 586 -3.57 -17.03 0.12
C GLY A 586 -3.48 -15.54 -0.15
N SER A 587 -2.40 -14.91 0.30
CA SER A 587 -2.20 -13.45 0.24
C SER A 587 -1.40 -12.97 -0.96
N PHE A 588 -0.92 -13.90 -1.80
CA PHE A 588 -0.07 -13.62 -2.95
C PHE A 588 -0.65 -14.30 -4.18
N GLU A 589 -0.74 -13.54 -5.28
CA GLU A 589 -1.13 -14.06 -6.59
C GLU A 589 0.10 -14.56 -7.34
N SER A 590 -0.02 -15.74 -7.93
CA SER A 590 0.96 -16.30 -8.87
C SER A 590 0.92 -15.57 -10.22
N LYS A 591 1.98 -15.75 -11.02
CA LYS A 591 2.18 -15.07 -12.30
C LYS A 591 1.86 -15.96 -13.50
#